data_AF-A0A2S9IM66-F1
#
_entry.id   AF-A0A2S9IM66-F1
#
_cell.length_a   1.000
_cell.length_b   1.000
_cell.length_c   1.000
_cell.angle_alpha   90.00
_cell.angle_beta   90.00
_cell.angle_gamma   90.00
#
_symmetry.space_group_name_H-M   'P 1'
#
loop_
_entity.id
_entity.type
_entity.pdbx_description
1 polymer ?
#
loop_
_entity_poly.entity_id
_entity_poly.type
_entity_poly.pdbx_seq_one_letter_code
_entity_poly.pdbx_strand_id
1 'polypeptide(L)' 'MRDAAVGIVPQEAMLLNDTLKMNIALGRPINEERLRAAAAKAAILERIEAMPQGFARFMK' A
#
# COMPACT_ATOMS: atom_id res chain seq x y z
N MET A 1 -2.55 29.67 1.02
CA MET A 1 -2.45 28.62 2.06
C MET A 1 -2.28 27.31 1.34
N ARG A 2 -1.28 26.49 1.69
CA ARG A 2 -0.97 25.26 0.96
C ARG A 2 -2.06 24.22 1.23
N ASP A 3 -2.61 23.63 0.16
CA ASP A 3 -3.51 22.49 0.21
C ASP A 3 -2.76 21.26 0.75
N ALA A 4 -2.62 21.16 2.07
CA ALA A 4 -2.01 20.00 2.72
C ALA A 4 -3.07 18.91 2.86
N ALA A 5 -3.00 17.88 2.01
CA ALA A 5 -3.79 16.67 2.20
C ALA A 5 -3.27 15.89 3.44
N VAL A 6 -4.14 15.64 4.40
CA VAL A 6 -3.83 14.86 5.61
C VAL A 6 -4.07 13.37 5.32
N GLY A 7 -3.11 12.52 5.71
CA GLY A 7 -3.29 11.07 5.77
C GLY A 7 -3.66 10.63 7.18
N ILE A 8 -4.55 9.65 7.32
CA ILE A 8 -4.97 9.10 8.62
C ILE A 8 -4.51 7.64 8.71
N VAL A 9 -3.95 7.27 9.87
CA VAL A 9 -3.64 5.87 10.22
C VAL A 9 -4.56 5.49 11.38
N PRO A 10 -5.54 4.60 11.17
CA PRO A 10 -6.46 4.17 12.23
C PRO A 10 -5.75 3.25 13.23
N GLN A 11 -6.34 3.09 14.43
CA GLN A 11 -5.87 2.12 15.43
C GLN A 11 -5.98 0.67 14.91
N GLU A 12 -7.06 0.38 14.17
CA GLU A 12 -7.30 -0.90 13.50
C GLU A 12 -7.37 -0.66 11.99
N ALA A 13 -6.51 -1.35 11.23
CA ALA A 13 -6.52 -1.26 9.78
C ALA A 13 -7.58 -2.19 9.21
N MET A 14 -8.54 -1.64 8.46
CA MET A 14 -9.42 -2.43 7.62
C MET A 14 -8.75 -2.68 6.26
N LEU A 15 -8.75 -3.94 5.84
CA LEU A 15 -8.21 -4.35 4.55
C LEU A 15 -9.35 -4.72 3.59
N LEU A 16 -9.12 -4.46 2.31
CA LEU A 16 -9.95 -4.97 1.22
C LEU A 16 -9.62 -6.45 1.00
N ASN A 17 -10.64 -7.23 0.64
CA ASN A 17 -10.50 -8.60 0.15
C ASN A 17 -9.93 -8.60 -1.27
N ASP A 18 -8.67 -8.19 -1.39
CA ASP A 18 -7.97 -7.95 -2.65
C ASP A 18 -6.44 -8.08 -2.42
N THR A 19 -5.65 -7.84 -3.45
CA THR A 19 -4.19 -7.85 -3.42
C THR A 19 -3.60 -6.75 -2.51
N LEU A 20 -2.36 -6.95 -2.05
CA LEU A 20 -1.59 -5.92 -1.37
C LEU A 20 -1.50 -4.63 -2.19
N LYS A 21 -1.34 -4.76 -3.52
CA LYS A 21 -1.34 -3.63 -4.45
C LYS A 21 -2.61 -2.77 -4.31
N MET A 22 -3.78 -3.41 -4.32
CA MET A 22 -5.07 -2.73 -4.21
C MET A 22 -5.27 -2.12 -2.81
N ASN A 23 -4.84 -2.82 -1.76
CA ASN A 23 -4.87 -2.32 -0.38
C ASN A 23 -3.98 -1.10 -0.16
N ILE A 24 -2.83 -0.99 -0.82
CA ILE A 24 -1.95 0.19 -0.70
C ILE A 24 -2.46 1.36 -1.57
N ALA A 25 -3.02 1.05 -2.75
CA ALA A 25 -3.53 2.07 -3.67
C ALA A 25 -4.84 2.72 -3.19
N LEU A 26 -5.68 1.97 -2.47
CA LEU A 26 -6.98 2.42 -1.94
C LEU A 26 -7.82 3.14 -3.01
N GLY A 27 -8.02 2.49 -4.15
CA GLY A 27 -8.83 3.02 -5.27
C GLY A 27 -8.18 4.15 -6.08
N ARG A 28 -6.96 4.58 -5.73
CA ARG A 28 -6.19 5.53 -6.56
C ARG A 28 -5.62 4.83 -7.79
N PRO A 29 -5.44 5.53 -8.92
CA PRO A 29 -4.71 5.01 -10.06
C PRO A 29 -3.33 4.51 -9.64
N ILE A 30 -2.98 3.30 -10.06
CA ILE A 30 -1.75 2.65 -9.65
C ILE A 30 -0.59 3.18 -10.50
N ASN A 31 0.43 3.67 -9.82
CA ASN A 31 1.75 3.94 -10.37
C ASN A 31 2.75 3.07 -9.60
N GLU A 32 3.48 2.20 -10.30
CA GLU A 32 4.37 1.20 -9.70
C GLU A 32 5.52 1.81 -8.89
N GLU A 33 6.08 2.92 -9.36
CA GLU A 33 7.15 3.63 -8.65
C GLU A 33 6.64 4.22 -7.33
N ARG A 34 5.49 4.90 -7.38
CA ARG A 34 4.85 5.47 -6.18
C ARG A 34 4.43 4.38 -5.19
N LEU A 35 3.93 3.25 -5.68
CA LEU A 35 3.56 2.09 -4.88
C LEU A 35 4.77 1.54 -4.11
N ARG A 36 5.89 1.30 -4.81
CA ARG A 36 7.14 0.85 -4.19
C ARG A 36 7.70 1.88 -3.21
N ALA A 37 7.69 3.16 -3.57
CA ALA A 37 8.15 4.23 -2.69
C ALA A 37 7.30 4.32 -1.40
N ALA A 38 5.98 4.13 -1.50
CA ALA A 38 5.11 4.09 -0.33
C ALA A 38 5.41 2.88 0.57
N ALA A 39 5.57 1.69 -0.01
CA ALA A 39 5.95 0.48 0.73
C ALA A 39 7.35 0.61 1.38
N ALA A 40 8.30 1.27 0.73
CA ALA A 40 9.63 1.53 1.27
C ALA A 40 9.57 2.50 2.46
N LYS A 41 8.81 3.60 2.34
CA LYS A 41 8.60 4.56 3.42
C LYS A 41 7.90 3.93 4.64
N ALA A 42 7.07 2.92 4.41
CA ALA A 42 6.43 2.11 5.45
C ALA A 42 7.31 0.95 5.95
N ALA A 43 8.58 0.85 5.52
CA ALA A 43 9.53 -0.19 5.91
C ALA A 43 9.04 -1.64 5.67
N ILE A 44 8.18 -1.85 4.65
CA ILE A 44 7.61 -3.16 4.34
C ILE A 44 7.99 -3.67 2.94
N LEU A 45 8.65 -2.84 2.12
CA LEU A 45 8.98 -3.20 0.73
C LEU A 45 9.78 -4.51 0.64
N GLU A 46 10.87 -4.64 1.39
CA GLU A 46 11.72 -5.85 1.36
C GLU A 46 10.93 -7.11 1.71
N ARG A 47 10.02 -7.01 2.69
CA ARG A 47 9.14 -8.11 3.09
C ARG A 47 8.17 -8.47 1.97
N ILE A 48 7.59 -7.49 1.29
CA ILE A 48 6.69 -7.73 0.16
C ILE A 48 7.47 -8.40 -0.97
N GLU A 49 8.65 -7.89 -1.34
CA GLU A 49 9.46 -8.42 -2.44
C GLU A 49 10.00 -9.84 -2.15
N ALA A 50 10.18 -10.20 -0.88
CA ALA A 50 10.51 -11.57 -0.48
C ALA A 50 9.33 -12.57 -0.59
N MET A 51 8.08 -12.10 -0.75
CA MET A 51 6.93 -13.00 -0.93
C MET A 51 6.90 -13.56 -2.36
N PRO A 52 6.55 -14.85 -2.56
CA PRO A 52 6.46 -15.42 -3.91
C PRO A 52 5.48 -14.67 -4.84
N GLN A 53 4.42 -14.08 -4.28
CA GLN A 53 3.43 -13.30 -5.04
C GLN A 53 3.71 -11.80 -5.03
N GLY A 54 4.66 -11.32 -4.22
CA GLY A 54 4.93 -9.89 -4.07
C GLY A 54 3.68 -9.05 -3.79
N PHE A 55 3.57 -7.92 -4.49
CA PHE A 55 2.38 -7.04 -4.45
C PHE A 55 1.08 -7.71 -4.93
N ALA A 56 1.15 -8.82 -5.67
CA ALA A 56 -0.01 -9.58 -6.10
C ALA A 56 -0.51 -10.56 -5.02
N ARG A 57 0.12 -10.59 -3.83
CA ARG A 57 -0.37 -11.38 -2.69
C ARG A 57 -1.79 -10.93 -2.32
N PHE A 58 -2.74 -11.85 -2.45
CA PHE A 58 -4.14 -11.64 -2.06
C PHE A 58 -4.32 -11.68 -0.54
N MET A 59 -5.12 -10.74 -0.01
CA MET A 59 -5.53 -10.66 1.39
C MET A 59 -7.03 -10.98 1.49
N LYS A 60 -7.37 -11.83 2.45
CA LYS A 60 -8.74 -12.23 2.81
C LYS A 60 -9.07 -11.74 4.21
#